data_AF-A0A6G3S886-F1
#
_entry.id   AF-A0A6G3S886-F1
#
_cell.length_a   1.000
_cell.length_b   1.000
_cell.length_c   1.000
_cell.angle_alpha   90.00
_cell.angle_beta   90.00
_cell.angle_gamma   90.00
#
_symmetry.space_group_name_H-M   'P 1'
#
loop_
_entity.id
_entity.type
_entity.pdbx_description
1 polymer ?
#
loop_
_entity_poly.entity_id
_entity_poly.type
_entity_poly.pdbx_seq_one_letter_code
_entity_poly.pdbx_strand_id
1 'polypeptide(L)'
;MSDTTKPGIALAATFTSDGLRNAMARRLRERGREVVAAPYGQVVEPMLDPGSVLLAHAGVNVVLVRAEDLFRGAADPSAGDRLLDELLSVLSAAPGRSAATWLVALTPPSPAALADPARARWIEAATRRVTQTVAPLPGMHLVDLDGSPGLAERYDVPRTHDEYADRIAHLPYTDEYFEALADWLVRLATTTWNKPRKVVVLDCDNTLWAGICGEDGPLGVEIGPGRRAVQEFLLDQRAQGKLLCLCSRNEEADVQAVFAQNPDMVLTMKDVTAHRIGWQPKARYLAELAQELGLALNSFVFVDDDAVECASVRAALPEVAVVELTRDADAAPRQLAHEPAFDQLTVTDEDRLRADWYEAAPQRRALEQSLTDYEEFLARCAIEVSMQELTDSALERAAQLTSRTTQFTLAGTAFTVPRLRGLLDGGGRGWTVRVSDAFGDYGTVGLVLARAEGDVLHVPVFLLSCRVLNRRVETRMLRMLGAEAAAAGCRTLRLSYRPTARNAPARQFLQELSGSAVGAEDAPGVVDVQVADWTDAPAVPAP
;
A
#
# COMPACT_ATOMS: atom_id res chain seq x y z
N MET A 1 -3.76 -32.29 13.56
CA MET A 1 -4.46 -31.15 12.96
C MET A 1 -3.68 -29.92 13.38
N SER A 2 -2.74 -29.46 12.54
CA SER A 2 -1.87 -28.34 12.90
C SER A 2 -2.68 -27.05 12.81
N ASP A 3 -2.96 -26.45 13.95
CA ASP A 3 -3.42 -25.09 14.06
C ASP A 3 -2.29 -24.18 13.55
N THR A 4 -2.30 -23.87 12.25
CA THR A 4 -1.35 -22.91 11.68
C THR A 4 -1.79 -21.53 12.15
N THR A 5 -1.34 -21.16 13.35
CA THR A 5 -1.49 -19.82 13.92
C THR A 5 -1.07 -18.78 12.88
N LYS A 6 -1.94 -17.80 12.63
CA LYS A 6 -1.66 -16.70 11.69
C LYS A 6 -0.36 -16.00 12.13
N PRO A 7 0.60 -15.74 11.22
CA PRO A 7 1.89 -15.19 11.59
C PRO A 7 1.73 -13.82 12.27
N GLY A 8 2.36 -13.63 13.41
CA GLY A 8 2.11 -12.51 14.31
C GLY A 8 3.12 -11.38 14.18
N ILE A 9 3.63 -10.93 15.32
CA ILE A 9 4.72 -9.94 15.41
C ILE A 9 5.93 -10.59 16.08
N ALA A 10 7.13 -10.42 15.52
CA ALA A 10 8.38 -10.68 16.21
C ALA A 10 9.04 -9.37 16.63
N LEU A 11 9.46 -9.25 17.88
CA LEU A 11 9.90 -8.00 18.51
C LEU A 11 11.37 -8.09 18.93
N ALA A 12 12.17 -7.09 18.61
CA ALA A 12 13.50 -6.88 19.17
C ALA A 12 13.69 -5.40 19.52
N ALA A 13 14.40 -5.12 20.61
CA ALA A 13 14.64 -3.75 21.07
C ALA A 13 16.03 -3.61 21.69
N THR A 14 16.62 -2.43 21.60
CA THR A 14 17.87 -2.10 22.31
C THR A 14 17.72 -1.98 23.83
N PHE A 15 16.47 -2.04 24.32
CA PHE A 15 16.08 -1.90 25.72
C PHE A 15 15.10 -3.01 26.13
N THR A 16 14.71 -3.05 27.41
CA THR A 16 13.75 -4.02 27.95
C THR A 16 12.36 -3.78 27.36
N SER A 17 11.84 -4.77 26.63
CA SER A 17 10.58 -4.65 25.88
C SER A 17 9.41 -5.45 26.46
N ASP A 18 9.52 -5.99 27.68
CA ASP A 18 8.48 -6.81 28.31
C ASP A 18 7.14 -6.06 28.44
N GLY A 19 7.16 -4.78 28.82
CA GLY A 19 5.96 -3.93 28.88
C GLY A 19 5.26 -3.82 27.52
N LEU A 20 6.04 -3.53 26.47
CA LEU A 20 5.55 -3.46 25.09
C LEU A 20 5.00 -4.80 24.60
N ARG A 21 5.72 -5.90 24.84
CA ARG A 21 5.28 -7.26 24.46
C ARG A 21 3.93 -7.59 25.07
N ASN A 22 3.74 -7.31 26.37
CA ASN A 22 2.48 -7.59 27.06
C ASN A 22 1.33 -6.75 26.51
N ALA A 23 1.56 -5.45 26.25
CA ALA A 23 0.58 -4.55 25.66
C ALA A 23 0.19 -4.96 24.22
N MET A 24 1.15 -5.43 23.41
CA MET A 24 0.91 -5.99 22.07
C MET A 24 0.13 -7.31 22.13
N ALA A 25 0.51 -8.22 23.04
CA ALA A 25 -0.12 -9.53 23.17
C ALA A 25 -1.63 -9.43 23.42
N ARG A 26 -2.06 -8.47 24.27
CA ARG A 26 -3.48 -8.21 24.52
C ARG A 26 -4.24 -7.82 23.24
N ARG A 27 -3.68 -6.91 22.43
CA ARG A 27 -4.28 -6.42 21.18
C ARG A 27 -4.29 -7.46 20.06
N LEU A 28 -3.27 -8.33 20.01
CA LEU A 28 -3.15 -9.37 18.99
C LEU A 28 -4.03 -10.59 19.28
N ARG A 29 -4.28 -10.89 20.56
CA ARG A 29 -5.14 -12.02 20.98
C ARG A 29 -6.54 -11.92 20.36
N GLU A 30 -7.13 -10.73 20.36
CA GLU A 30 -8.43 -10.45 19.74
C GLU A 30 -8.45 -10.70 18.22
N ARG A 31 -7.26 -10.70 17.59
CA ARG A 31 -7.07 -10.89 16.14
C ARG A 31 -6.59 -12.32 15.80
N GLY A 32 -6.47 -13.21 16.79
CA GLY A 32 -5.96 -14.57 16.62
C GLY A 32 -4.50 -14.61 16.15
N ARG A 33 -3.68 -13.67 16.61
CA ARG A 33 -2.24 -13.57 16.33
C ARG A 33 -1.46 -13.44 17.64
N GLU A 34 -0.17 -13.71 17.59
CA GLU A 34 0.71 -13.68 18.77
C GLU A 34 1.87 -12.71 18.59
N VAL A 35 2.53 -12.37 19.69
CA VAL A 35 3.82 -11.65 19.67
C VAL A 35 4.87 -12.50 20.34
N VAL A 36 6.02 -12.60 19.68
CA VAL A 36 7.23 -13.26 20.18
C VAL A 36 8.33 -12.21 20.28
N ALA A 37 9.17 -12.27 21.31
CA ALA A 37 10.22 -11.28 21.53
C ALA A 37 11.60 -11.94 21.59
N ALA A 38 12.60 -11.26 21.03
CA ALA A 38 14.00 -11.59 21.21
C ALA A 38 14.42 -11.34 22.66
N PRO A 39 15.52 -11.98 23.13
CA PRO A 39 16.11 -11.68 24.42
C PRO A 39 16.44 -10.19 24.58
N TYR A 40 16.47 -9.75 25.83
CA TYR A 40 16.77 -8.36 26.21
C TYR A 40 18.09 -7.86 25.60
N GLY A 41 18.07 -6.63 25.08
CA GLY A 41 19.27 -5.93 24.56
C GLY A 41 19.84 -6.52 23.28
N GLN A 42 19.19 -7.54 22.70
CA GLN A 42 19.65 -8.23 21.50
C GLN A 42 18.86 -7.78 20.28
N VAL A 43 19.47 -6.90 19.48
CA VAL A 43 18.95 -6.53 18.15
C VAL A 43 19.77 -7.16 17.03
N VAL A 44 21.09 -7.28 17.22
CA VAL A 44 22.01 -7.81 16.20
C VAL A 44 21.98 -9.33 16.13
N GLU A 45 22.18 -10.03 17.25
CA GLU A 45 22.27 -11.51 17.27
C GLU A 45 21.05 -12.21 16.64
N PRO A 46 19.80 -11.79 16.93
CA PRO A 46 18.63 -12.41 16.30
C PRO A 46 18.55 -12.11 14.79
N MET A 47 19.24 -11.11 14.26
CA MET A 47 19.33 -10.89 12.81
C MET A 47 20.47 -11.67 12.16
N LEU A 48 21.31 -12.37 12.93
CA LEU A 48 22.42 -13.18 12.43
C LEU A 48 22.11 -14.68 12.40
N ASP A 49 21.27 -15.18 13.30
CA ASP A 49 20.89 -16.60 13.34
C ASP A 49 19.62 -16.88 12.52
N PRO A 50 19.67 -17.70 11.45
CA PRO A 50 18.49 -18.09 10.68
C PRO A 50 17.38 -18.77 11.49
N GLY A 51 17.72 -19.41 12.61
CA GLY A 51 16.77 -20.05 13.52
C GLY A 51 16.14 -19.10 14.54
N SER A 52 16.52 -17.82 14.53
CA SER A 52 16.05 -16.85 15.50
C SER A 52 14.58 -16.49 15.33
N VAL A 53 14.04 -15.88 16.37
CA VAL A 53 12.68 -15.30 16.39
C VAL A 53 12.44 -14.26 15.30
N LEU A 54 13.47 -13.56 14.80
CA LEU A 54 13.30 -12.57 13.72
C LEU A 54 13.39 -13.24 12.35
N LEU A 55 14.43 -14.00 12.07
CA LEU A 55 14.65 -14.53 10.71
C LEU A 55 13.75 -15.70 10.35
N ALA A 56 13.36 -16.53 11.32
CA ALA A 56 12.42 -17.62 11.09
C ALA A 56 10.96 -17.14 11.02
N HIS A 57 10.67 -15.91 11.44
CA HIS A 57 9.31 -15.36 11.45
C HIS A 57 8.91 -14.84 10.06
N ALA A 58 7.66 -15.09 9.68
CA ALA A 58 7.11 -14.78 8.36
C ALA A 58 6.01 -13.70 8.38
N GLY A 59 5.76 -13.10 9.55
CA GLY A 59 4.77 -12.03 9.73
C GLY A 59 5.42 -10.65 9.65
N VAL A 60 5.24 -9.88 10.71
CA VAL A 60 5.88 -8.56 10.86
C VAL A 60 6.98 -8.63 11.90
N ASN A 61 8.17 -8.16 11.57
CA ASN A 61 9.29 -8.01 12.49
C ASN A 61 9.38 -6.54 12.90
N VAL A 62 9.42 -6.27 14.19
CA VAL A 62 9.52 -4.94 14.77
C VAL A 62 10.85 -4.82 15.49
N VAL A 63 11.64 -3.85 15.07
CA VAL A 63 12.96 -3.56 15.61
C VAL A 63 12.93 -2.16 16.19
N LEU A 64 13.02 -2.04 17.52
CA LEU A 64 13.07 -0.74 18.19
C LEU A 64 14.51 -0.37 18.49
N VAL A 65 14.91 0.80 17.98
CA VAL A 65 16.26 1.32 18.13
C VAL A 65 16.18 2.65 18.87
N ARG A 66 16.66 2.62 20.12
CA ARG A 66 16.94 3.85 20.87
C ARG A 66 18.42 4.14 20.73
N ALA A 67 18.79 5.16 19.97
CA ALA A 67 20.18 5.40 19.56
C ALA A 67 21.16 5.45 20.75
N GLU A 68 20.78 6.06 21.87
CA GLU A 68 21.65 6.18 23.05
C GLU A 68 21.99 4.85 23.72
N ASP A 69 21.23 3.79 23.47
CA ASP A 69 21.54 2.47 24.00
C ASP A 69 22.80 1.88 23.35
N LEU A 70 23.16 2.35 22.14
CA LEU A 70 24.30 1.82 21.38
C LEU A 70 25.66 2.19 21.98
N PHE A 71 25.72 3.24 22.81
CA PHE A 71 26.90 3.62 23.57
C PHE A 71 26.68 3.52 25.09
N ARG A 72 25.65 2.80 25.54
CA ARG A 72 25.30 2.70 26.96
C ARG A 72 26.45 2.15 27.78
N GLY A 73 26.76 2.83 28.89
CA GLY A 73 27.91 2.49 29.75
C GLY A 73 29.25 3.08 29.30
N ALA A 74 29.32 3.71 28.13
CA ALA A 74 30.50 4.45 27.68
C ALA A 74 30.42 5.94 28.08
N ALA A 75 31.59 6.54 28.32
CA ALA A 75 31.69 7.98 28.56
C ALA A 75 31.62 8.80 27.25
N ASP A 76 32.19 8.26 26.17
CA ASP A 76 32.22 8.87 24.84
C ASP A 76 31.19 8.19 23.92
N PRO A 77 30.24 8.94 23.31
CA PRO A 77 29.25 8.37 22.40
C PRO A 77 29.87 7.73 21.14
N SER A 78 31.10 8.10 20.74
CA SER A 78 31.80 7.45 19.61
C SER A 78 32.01 5.95 19.80
N ALA A 79 31.98 5.46 21.04
CA ALA A 79 32.01 4.03 21.34
C ALA A 79 30.86 3.25 20.67
N GLY A 80 29.74 3.92 20.39
CA GLY A 80 28.57 3.34 19.72
C GLY A 80 28.73 3.18 18.21
N ASP A 81 29.75 3.78 17.57
CA ASP A 81 29.91 3.74 16.11
C ASP A 81 30.05 2.31 15.59
N ARG A 82 30.80 1.45 16.29
CA ARG A 82 30.96 0.05 15.90
C ARG A 82 29.65 -0.73 15.93
N LEU A 83 28.86 -0.55 17.00
CA LEU A 83 27.58 -1.25 17.14
C LEU A 83 26.54 -0.72 16.16
N LEU A 84 26.57 0.59 15.87
CA LEU A 84 25.76 1.19 14.81
C LEU A 84 26.15 0.59 13.44
N ASP A 85 27.43 0.51 13.10
CA ASP A 85 27.89 -0.08 11.85
C ASP A 85 27.45 -1.54 11.71
N GLU A 86 27.54 -2.31 12.79
CA GLU A 86 27.08 -3.70 12.84
C GLU A 86 25.56 -3.81 12.65
N LEU A 87 24.78 -2.97 13.36
CA LEU A 87 23.32 -2.90 13.22
C LEU A 87 22.91 -2.56 11.78
N LEU A 88 23.55 -1.56 11.17
CA LEU A 88 23.27 -1.17 9.79
C LEU A 88 23.61 -2.31 8.81
N SER A 89 24.69 -3.04 9.05
CA SER A 89 25.09 -4.19 8.24
C SER A 89 24.04 -5.31 8.29
N VAL A 90 23.56 -5.67 9.48
CA VAL A 90 22.55 -6.74 9.61
C VAL A 90 21.18 -6.32 9.08
N LEU A 91 20.76 -5.07 9.29
CA LEU A 91 19.53 -4.53 8.71
C LEU A 91 19.58 -4.56 7.18
N SER A 92 20.71 -4.17 6.58
CA SER A 92 20.92 -4.20 5.13
C SER A 92 20.84 -5.61 4.54
N ALA A 93 21.26 -6.63 5.30
CA ALA A 93 21.23 -8.03 4.87
C ALA A 93 19.87 -8.72 5.11
N ALA A 94 19.02 -8.19 6.00
CA ALA A 94 17.80 -8.84 6.44
C ALA A 94 16.79 -9.14 5.30
N PRO A 95 16.53 -8.24 4.32
CA PRO A 95 15.61 -8.51 3.22
C PRO A 95 16.02 -9.70 2.32
N GLY A 96 17.32 -10.01 2.25
CA GLY A 96 17.83 -11.17 1.51
C GLY A 96 17.64 -12.50 2.25
N ARG A 97 17.32 -12.45 3.55
CA ARG A 97 17.31 -13.61 4.46
C ARG A 97 15.93 -13.92 5.05
N SER A 98 15.01 -12.97 4.99
CA SER A 98 13.64 -13.14 5.47
C SER A 98 12.65 -12.48 4.51
N ALA A 99 11.49 -13.10 4.37
CA ALA A 99 10.36 -12.56 3.61
C ALA A 99 9.39 -11.73 4.47
N ALA A 100 9.68 -11.55 5.77
CA ALA A 100 8.87 -10.75 6.67
C ALA A 100 8.88 -9.26 6.28
N THR A 101 7.82 -8.55 6.68
CA THR A 101 7.81 -7.09 6.67
C THR A 101 8.53 -6.58 7.92
N TRP A 102 9.46 -5.64 7.77
CA TRP A 102 10.25 -5.10 8.88
C TRP A 102 9.81 -3.67 9.20
N LEU A 103 9.42 -3.43 10.45
CA LEU A 103 9.23 -2.10 11.01
C LEU A 103 10.47 -1.75 11.84
N VAL A 104 11.27 -0.79 11.39
CA VAL A 104 12.43 -0.28 12.12
C VAL A 104 12.02 1.02 12.78
N ALA A 105 11.71 0.94 14.08
CA ALA A 105 11.19 2.05 14.85
C ALA A 105 12.31 2.79 15.58
N LEU A 106 12.46 4.08 15.27
CA LEU A 106 13.39 4.98 15.96
C LEU A 106 12.66 5.59 17.15
N THR A 107 13.11 5.30 18.36
CA THR A 107 12.39 5.66 19.60
C THR A 107 12.99 6.90 20.27
N PRO A 108 12.20 7.69 21.03
CA PRO A 108 12.68 8.92 21.66
C PRO A 108 13.88 8.71 22.60
N PRO A 109 14.96 9.49 22.47
CA PRO A 109 16.09 9.48 23.40
C PRO A 109 15.70 10.06 24.77
N SER A 110 16.46 9.78 25.83
CA SER A 110 16.19 10.36 27.15
C SER A 110 16.47 11.87 27.18
N PRO A 111 15.75 12.62 28.04
CA PRO A 111 16.08 14.02 28.31
C PRO A 111 17.53 14.21 28.77
N ALA A 112 18.07 13.27 29.55
CA ALA A 112 19.44 13.30 30.02
C ALA A 112 20.47 13.15 28.89
N ALA A 113 20.22 12.31 27.88
CA ALA A 113 21.09 12.18 26.74
C ALA A 113 21.03 13.40 25.81
N LEU A 114 19.85 14.00 25.65
CA LEU A 114 19.68 15.23 24.88
C LEU A 114 20.30 16.46 25.55
N ALA A 115 20.41 16.48 26.88
CA ALA A 115 21.03 17.58 27.62
C ALA A 115 22.56 17.67 27.41
N ASP A 116 23.22 16.59 26.99
CA ASP A 116 24.65 16.57 26.66
C ASP A 116 24.85 16.83 25.15
N PRO A 117 25.50 17.95 24.76
CA PRO A 117 25.67 18.30 23.35
C PRO A 117 26.47 17.30 22.51
N ALA A 118 27.37 16.51 23.11
CA ALA A 118 28.12 15.48 22.39
C ALA A 118 27.22 14.29 22.09
N ARG A 119 26.44 13.85 23.08
CA ARG A 119 25.50 12.72 22.93
C ARG A 119 24.34 13.08 22.00
N ALA A 120 23.73 14.25 22.15
CA ALA A 120 22.65 14.72 21.30
C ALA A 120 23.06 14.75 19.82
N ARG A 121 24.25 15.29 19.50
CA ARG A 121 24.78 15.30 18.13
C ARG A 121 25.03 13.90 17.59
N TRP A 122 25.55 12.99 18.41
CA TRP A 122 25.76 11.61 18.00
C TRP A 122 24.43 10.89 17.74
N ILE A 123 23.43 11.07 18.62
CA ILE A 123 22.08 10.49 18.47
C ILE A 123 21.45 10.96 17.17
N GLU A 124 21.49 12.27 16.89
CA GLU A 124 20.97 12.83 15.64
C GLU A 124 21.67 12.23 14.41
N ALA A 125 23.01 12.11 14.46
CA ALA A 125 23.79 11.50 13.40
C ALA A 125 23.46 10.01 13.22
N ALA A 126 23.31 9.26 14.31
CA ALA A 126 22.96 7.84 14.29
C ALA A 126 21.56 7.62 13.70
N THR A 127 20.55 8.36 14.19
CA THR A 127 19.18 8.35 13.66
C THR A 127 19.18 8.63 12.15
N ARG A 128 19.93 9.65 11.69
CA ARG A 128 20.06 9.97 10.27
C ARG A 128 20.69 8.83 9.46
N ARG A 129 21.73 8.19 9.98
CA ARG A 129 22.40 7.04 9.33
C ARG A 129 21.47 5.83 9.23
N VAL A 130 20.70 5.53 10.28
CA VAL A 130 19.66 4.47 10.24
C VAL A 130 18.61 4.81 9.19
N THR A 131 18.09 6.03 9.19
CA THR A 131 17.10 6.47 8.20
C THR A 131 17.60 6.34 6.77
N GLN A 132 18.80 6.84 6.46
CA GLN A 132 19.38 6.78 5.13
C GLN A 132 19.67 5.35 4.65
N THR A 133 20.03 4.47 5.57
CA THR A 133 20.35 3.07 5.25
C THR A 133 19.08 2.24 5.06
N VAL A 134 18.08 2.42 5.92
CA VAL A 134 16.88 1.57 5.94
C VAL A 134 15.82 2.02 4.94
N ALA A 135 15.65 3.34 4.70
CA ALA A 135 14.63 3.87 3.81
C ALA A 135 14.63 3.26 2.38
N PRO A 136 15.78 3.00 1.73
CA PRO A 136 15.79 2.39 0.41
C PRO A 136 15.62 0.86 0.43
N LEU A 137 15.64 0.19 1.59
CA LEU A 137 15.65 -1.27 1.65
C LEU A 137 14.25 -1.87 1.43
N PRO A 138 14.11 -2.88 0.53
CA PRO A 138 12.82 -3.48 0.23
C PRO A 138 12.26 -4.24 1.43
N GLY A 139 10.97 -4.04 1.71
CA GLY A 139 10.27 -4.70 2.81
C GLY A 139 10.64 -4.18 4.19
N MET A 140 11.46 -3.12 4.28
CA MET A 140 11.73 -2.40 5.52
C MET A 140 11.02 -1.04 5.53
N HIS A 141 10.43 -0.70 6.66
CA HIS A 141 9.68 0.51 6.86
C HIS A 141 10.18 1.21 8.11
N LEU A 142 10.64 2.44 7.94
CA LEU A 142 11.02 3.28 9.07
C LEU A 142 9.76 3.81 9.77
N VAL A 143 9.79 3.74 11.10
CA VAL A 143 8.76 4.32 11.95
C VAL A 143 9.46 5.31 12.87
N ASP A 144 9.34 6.60 12.55
CA ASP A 144 9.84 7.66 13.42
C ASP A 144 8.80 7.93 14.52
N LEU A 145 9.17 7.68 15.78
CA LEU A 145 8.30 7.87 16.94
C LEU A 145 8.56 9.18 17.69
N ASP A 146 9.61 9.90 17.31
CA ASP A 146 10.08 11.15 17.95
C ASP A 146 9.95 12.39 17.05
N GLY A 147 9.62 12.20 15.77
CA GLY A 147 9.38 13.28 14.81
C GLY A 147 8.17 14.17 15.14
N SER A 148 7.68 14.94 14.17
CA SER A 148 6.51 15.83 14.33
C SER A 148 5.42 15.51 13.29
N PRO A 149 4.21 15.09 13.72
CA PRO A 149 3.84 14.76 15.10
C PRO A 149 4.43 13.41 15.53
N GLY A 150 5.03 13.38 16.72
CA GLY A 150 5.60 12.18 17.32
C GLY A 150 4.52 11.29 17.94
N LEU A 151 4.89 10.10 18.42
CA LEU A 151 3.90 9.21 19.03
C LEU A 151 3.25 9.81 20.29
N ALA A 152 4.03 10.54 21.09
CA ALA A 152 3.53 11.16 22.31
C ALA A 152 2.47 12.23 22.01
N GLU A 153 2.70 13.08 21.01
CA GLU A 153 1.73 14.06 20.55
C GLU A 153 0.49 13.39 19.96
N ARG A 154 0.69 12.35 19.13
CA ARG A 154 -0.43 11.60 18.52
C ARG A 154 -1.38 11.01 19.56
N TYR A 155 -0.88 10.51 20.69
CA TYR A 155 -1.69 9.84 21.72
C TYR A 155 -1.90 10.71 22.97
N ASP A 156 -1.58 12.01 22.90
CA ASP A 156 -1.65 12.94 24.04
C ASP A 156 -0.93 12.41 25.31
N VAL A 157 0.19 11.69 25.14
CA VAL A 157 0.94 11.08 26.25
C VAL A 157 1.75 12.16 26.98
N PRO A 158 1.40 12.51 28.24
CA PRO A 158 2.00 13.64 28.94
C PRO A 158 3.45 13.37 29.37
N ARG A 159 3.82 12.09 29.56
CA ARG A 159 5.14 11.69 30.00
C ARG A 159 5.62 10.44 29.28
N THR A 160 6.64 10.63 28.45
CA THR A 160 7.27 9.56 27.66
C THR A 160 8.19 8.67 28.49
N HIS A 161 9.08 9.26 29.31
CA HIS A 161 10.20 8.52 29.93
C HIS A 161 10.01 8.21 31.41
N ASP A 162 10.51 7.04 31.81
CA ASP A 162 10.71 6.64 33.22
C ASP A 162 12.20 6.46 33.51
N GLU A 163 12.85 7.54 33.97
CA GLU A 163 14.28 7.54 34.30
C GLU A 163 14.67 6.57 35.41
N TYR A 164 13.76 6.30 36.35
CA TYR A 164 14.05 5.40 37.46
C TYR A 164 14.08 3.96 36.95
N ALA A 165 13.04 3.55 36.21
CA ALA A 165 12.95 2.23 35.60
C ALA A 165 14.05 2.00 34.55
N ASP A 166 14.40 3.03 33.77
CA ASP A 166 15.50 2.95 32.80
C ASP A 166 16.82 2.64 33.50
N ARG A 167 17.11 3.28 34.63
CA ARG A 167 18.37 3.09 35.35
C ARG A 167 18.50 1.69 35.97
N ILE A 168 17.41 1.12 36.49
CA ILE A 168 17.47 -0.16 37.22
C ILE A 168 17.24 -1.39 36.34
N ALA A 169 16.47 -1.25 35.27
CA ALA A 169 15.99 -2.37 34.46
C ALA A 169 16.03 -2.08 32.96
N HIS A 170 16.61 -0.96 32.52
CA HIS A 170 16.65 -0.54 31.12
C HIS A 170 15.26 -0.52 30.48
N LEU A 171 14.27 -0.07 31.24
CA LEU A 171 12.89 0.14 30.81
C LEU A 171 12.68 1.66 30.62
N PRO A 172 12.88 2.21 29.41
CA PRO A 172 13.04 3.65 29.22
C PRO A 172 11.74 4.46 29.26
N TYR A 173 10.61 3.81 29.01
CA TYR A 173 9.34 4.48 28.79
C TYR A 173 8.33 4.16 29.88
N THR A 174 7.39 5.07 30.07
CA THR A 174 6.24 4.86 30.96
C THR A 174 5.32 3.78 30.40
N ASP A 175 4.50 3.17 31.28
CA ASP A 175 3.48 2.20 30.84
C ASP A 175 2.51 2.82 29.82
N GLU A 176 2.12 4.08 30.01
CA GLU A 176 1.25 4.82 29.09
C GLU A 176 1.87 4.96 27.70
N TYR A 177 3.15 5.29 27.61
CA TYR A 177 3.85 5.35 26.33
C TYR A 177 4.00 3.96 25.70
N PHE A 178 4.23 2.90 26.49
CA PHE A 178 4.22 1.52 25.95
C PHE A 178 2.85 1.11 25.42
N GLU A 179 1.75 1.56 26.02
CA GLU A 179 0.41 1.31 25.50
C GLU A 179 0.17 2.01 24.15
N ALA A 180 0.55 3.29 24.04
CA ALA A 180 0.49 4.04 22.79
C ALA A 180 1.36 3.37 21.70
N LEU A 181 2.56 2.95 22.07
CA LEU A 181 3.51 2.30 21.17
C LEU A 181 3.01 0.94 20.69
N ALA A 182 2.45 0.14 21.59
CA ALA A 182 1.82 -1.13 21.24
C ALA A 182 0.65 -0.94 20.29
N ASP A 183 -0.21 0.06 20.56
CA ASP A 183 -1.36 0.36 19.70
C ASP A 183 -0.91 0.73 18.29
N TRP A 184 0.02 1.68 18.19
CA TRP A 184 0.51 2.18 16.90
C TRP A 184 1.21 1.10 16.08
N LEU A 185 2.11 0.33 16.68
CA LEU A 185 2.84 -0.73 15.96
C LEU A 185 1.92 -1.89 15.54
N VAL A 186 0.93 -2.24 16.36
CA VAL A 186 -0.07 -3.27 15.98
C VAL A 186 -0.97 -2.76 14.86
N ARG A 187 -1.35 -1.48 14.87
CA ARG A 187 -2.09 -0.82 13.77
C ARG A 187 -1.30 -0.90 12.46
N LEU A 188 -0.03 -0.48 12.48
CA LEU A 188 0.86 -0.58 11.33
C LEU A 188 1.02 -2.02 10.84
N ALA A 189 1.27 -2.98 11.73
CA ALA A 189 1.35 -4.39 11.37
C ALA A 189 0.05 -4.90 10.74
N THR A 190 -1.11 -4.46 11.24
CA THR A 190 -2.43 -4.85 10.72
C THR A 190 -2.62 -4.41 9.26
N THR A 191 -2.05 -3.28 8.85
CA THR A 191 -2.12 -2.82 7.46
C THR A 191 -1.42 -3.77 6.48
N THR A 192 -0.45 -4.57 6.94
CA THR A 192 0.24 -5.59 6.13
C THR A 192 -0.59 -6.86 5.95
N TRP A 193 -1.49 -7.13 6.89
CA TRP A 193 -2.32 -8.33 6.89
C TRP A 193 -3.65 -8.13 6.18
N ASN A 194 -4.15 -6.90 6.16
CA ASN A 194 -5.44 -6.54 5.60
C ASN A 194 -5.30 -6.02 4.17
N LYS A 195 -6.40 -6.06 3.42
CA LYS A 195 -6.46 -5.39 2.12
C LYS A 195 -6.40 -3.87 2.34
N PRO A 196 -5.66 -3.13 1.49
CA PRO A 196 -5.58 -1.68 1.61
C PRO A 196 -6.94 -1.05 1.35
N ARG A 197 -7.28 -0.02 2.14
CA ARG A 197 -8.41 0.87 1.89
C ARG A 197 -7.99 1.92 0.86
N LYS A 198 -8.76 2.01 -0.22
CA LYS A 198 -8.45 2.79 -1.43
C LYS A 198 -9.43 3.92 -1.69
N VAL A 199 -10.65 3.84 -1.15
CA VAL A 199 -11.72 4.81 -1.39
C VAL A 199 -12.27 5.30 -0.06
N VAL A 200 -12.37 6.61 0.10
CA VAL A 200 -13.07 7.26 1.20
C VAL A 200 -14.34 7.87 0.62
N VAL A 201 -15.50 7.43 1.11
CA VAL A 201 -16.80 7.92 0.71
C VAL A 201 -17.40 8.71 1.86
N LEU A 202 -17.76 9.96 1.58
CA LEU A 202 -18.09 10.96 2.59
C LEU A 202 -19.54 11.37 2.45
N ASP A 203 -20.26 11.43 3.57
CA ASP A 203 -21.44 12.28 3.67
C ASP A 203 -21.06 13.77 3.62
N CYS A 204 -22.01 14.65 3.34
CA CYS A 204 -21.77 16.09 3.28
C CYS A 204 -22.18 16.81 4.57
N ASP A 205 -23.48 16.89 4.84
CA ASP A 205 -24.03 17.65 5.98
C ASP A 205 -23.54 17.06 7.30
N ASN A 206 -23.19 17.92 8.25
CA ASN A 206 -22.62 17.55 9.55
C ASN A 206 -21.33 16.69 9.52
N THR A 207 -20.82 16.35 8.34
CA THR A 207 -19.61 15.55 8.12
C THR A 207 -18.47 16.41 7.56
N LEU A 208 -18.67 17.04 6.39
CA LEU A 208 -17.70 17.95 5.75
C LEU A 208 -17.81 19.39 6.27
N TRP A 209 -19.01 19.80 6.67
CA TRP A 209 -19.34 21.07 7.29
C TRP A 209 -20.34 20.83 8.43
N ALA A 210 -20.62 21.85 9.24
CA ALA A 210 -21.71 21.83 10.20
C ALA A 210 -22.95 22.53 9.60
N GLY A 211 -24.14 21.98 9.82
CA GLY A 211 -25.40 22.48 9.26
C GLY A 211 -25.94 21.62 8.12
N ILE A 212 -27.13 22.01 7.63
CA ILE A 212 -27.88 21.32 6.59
C ILE A 212 -27.96 22.25 5.38
N CYS A 213 -27.29 21.91 4.28
CA CYS A 213 -27.15 22.84 3.16
C CYS A 213 -28.47 23.25 2.50
N GLY A 214 -29.48 22.37 2.50
CA GLY A 214 -30.82 22.66 1.97
C GLY A 214 -31.64 23.61 2.85
N GLU A 215 -31.27 23.79 4.12
CA GLU A 215 -31.94 24.69 5.06
C GLU A 215 -31.15 25.99 5.27
N ASP A 216 -29.85 25.87 5.52
CA ASP A 216 -28.95 26.98 5.85
C ASP A 216 -28.43 27.70 4.58
N GLY A 217 -28.49 27.03 3.44
CA GLY A 217 -27.93 27.51 2.18
C GLY A 217 -26.40 27.46 2.13
N PRO A 218 -25.81 27.77 0.97
CA PRO A 218 -24.38 27.55 0.72
C PRO A 218 -23.44 28.38 1.60
N LEU A 219 -23.87 29.58 2.02
CA LEU A 219 -23.10 30.48 2.89
C LEU A 219 -23.46 30.34 4.38
N GLY A 220 -24.51 29.58 4.70
CA GLY A 220 -24.98 29.39 6.08
C GLY A 220 -24.35 28.18 6.78
N VAL A 221 -23.86 27.20 6.01
CA VAL A 221 -23.12 26.06 6.59
C VAL A 221 -21.73 26.49 7.07
N GLU A 222 -21.33 25.99 8.24
CA GLU A 222 -20.12 26.43 8.93
C GLU A 222 -18.96 25.44 8.74
N ILE A 223 -17.80 25.98 8.36
CA ILE A 223 -16.54 25.23 8.25
C ILE A 223 -15.58 25.80 9.28
N GLY A 224 -15.88 25.52 10.55
CA GLY A 224 -15.01 25.88 11.67
C GLY A 224 -13.68 25.11 11.65
N PRO A 225 -12.74 25.44 12.57
CA PRO A 225 -11.40 24.84 12.61
C PRO A 225 -11.39 23.30 12.60
N GLY A 226 -12.32 22.68 13.34
CA GLY A 226 -12.46 21.23 13.39
C GLY A 226 -12.85 20.59 12.05
N ARG A 227 -13.89 21.11 11.39
CA ARG A 227 -14.31 20.61 10.06
C ARG A 227 -13.29 20.93 8.97
N ARG A 228 -12.61 22.07 9.06
CA ARG A 228 -11.44 22.40 8.23
C ARG A 228 -10.34 21.33 8.36
N ALA A 229 -9.96 20.98 9.59
CA ALA A 229 -8.95 19.94 9.83
C ALA A 229 -9.39 18.54 9.32
N VAL A 230 -10.70 18.23 9.35
CA VAL A 230 -11.24 17.03 8.69
C VAL A 230 -11.03 17.09 7.17
N GLN A 231 -11.33 18.21 6.52
CA GLN A 231 -11.11 18.37 5.08
C GLN A 231 -9.63 18.27 4.70
N GLU A 232 -8.74 18.90 5.48
CA GLU A 232 -7.28 18.83 5.31
C GLU A 232 -6.78 17.38 5.45
N PHE A 233 -7.25 16.65 6.47
CA PHE A 233 -6.96 15.23 6.62
C PHE A 233 -7.37 14.41 5.39
N LEU A 234 -8.54 14.69 4.80
CA LEU A 234 -9.02 13.99 3.61
C LEU A 234 -8.17 14.32 2.37
N LEU A 235 -7.71 15.55 2.24
CA LEU A 235 -6.75 15.94 1.19
C LEU A 235 -5.41 15.22 1.36
N ASP A 236 -4.93 15.06 2.60
CA ASP A 236 -3.75 14.24 2.88
C ASP A 236 -3.98 12.77 2.47
N GLN A 237 -5.16 12.22 2.76
CA GLN A 237 -5.53 10.88 2.30
C GLN A 237 -5.53 10.77 0.77
N ARG A 238 -6.00 11.81 0.06
CA ARG A 238 -5.94 11.88 -1.40
C ARG A 238 -4.51 11.96 -1.92
N ALA A 239 -3.66 12.77 -1.31
CA ALA A 239 -2.24 12.86 -1.65
C ALA A 239 -1.50 11.53 -1.41
N GLN A 240 -1.99 10.72 -0.48
CA GLN A 240 -1.54 9.35 -0.22
C GLN A 240 -2.14 8.31 -1.19
N GLY A 241 -2.96 8.73 -2.16
CA GLY A 241 -3.46 7.88 -3.24
C GLY A 241 -4.83 7.24 -3.00
N LYS A 242 -5.58 7.72 -2.00
CA LYS A 242 -6.99 7.35 -1.84
C LYS A 242 -7.88 8.19 -2.76
N LEU A 243 -8.96 7.58 -3.22
CA LEU A 243 -10.02 8.28 -3.96
C LEU A 243 -11.00 8.87 -2.96
N LEU A 244 -11.44 10.10 -3.20
CA LEU A 244 -12.49 10.74 -2.40
C LEU A 244 -13.79 10.71 -3.19
N CYS A 245 -14.86 10.20 -2.59
CA CYS A 245 -16.19 10.20 -3.18
C CYS A 245 -17.20 10.83 -2.23
N LEU A 246 -18.31 11.34 -2.76
CA LEU A 246 -19.44 11.81 -1.95
C LEU A 246 -20.61 10.82 -2.03
N CYS A 247 -21.27 10.57 -0.90
CA CYS A 247 -22.49 9.78 -0.81
C CYS A 247 -23.43 10.44 0.20
N SER A 248 -24.26 11.38 -0.28
CA SER A 248 -25.03 12.29 0.58
C SER A 248 -26.53 12.26 0.26
N ARG A 249 -27.35 12.48 1.29
CA ARG A 249 -28.81 12.64 1.13
C ARG A 249 -29.20 14.11 1.05
N ASN A 250 -28.97 14.70 -0.12
CA ASN A 250 -29.27 16.09 -0.40
C ASN A 250 -29.80 16.26 -1.82
N GLU A 251 -30.29 17.46 -2.13
CA GLU A 251 -30.38 17.93 -3.51
C GLU A 251 -28.97 18.24 -4.03
N GLU A 252 -28.66 17.75 -5.24
CA GLU A 252 -27.33 17.88 -5.83
C GLU A 252 -26.93 19.35 -6.04
N ALA A 253 -27.90 20.19 -6.43
CA ALA A 253 -27.69 21.62 -6.65
C ALA A 253 -27.24 22.35 -5.37
N ASP A 254 -27.74 21.95 -4.20
CA ASP A 254 -27.41 22.59 -2.92
C ASP A 254 -25.98 22.25 -2.50
N VAL A 255 -25.59 20.98 -2.63
CA VAL A 255 -24.22 20.54 -2.38
C VAL A 255 -23.25 21.24 -3.32
N GLN A 256 -23.55 21.27 -4.62
CA GLN A 256 -22.71 21.99 -5.60
C GLN A 256 -22.59 23.49 -5.28
N ALA A 257 -23.68 24.11 -4.80
CA ALA A 257 -23.66 25.51 -4.41
C ALA A 257 -22.73 25.77 -3.20
N VAL A 258 -22.71 24.88 -2.20
CA VAL A 258 -21.78 24.99 -1.05
C VAL A 258 -20.33 24.97 -1.56
N PHE A 259 -19.97 23.94 -2.35
CA PHE A 259 -18.61 23.81 -2.91
C PHE A 259 -18.19 24.99 -3.78
N ALA A 260 -19.14 25.64 -4.47
CA ALA A 260 -18.84 26.74 -5.39
C ALA A 260 -18.79 28.12 -4.71
N GLN A 261 -19.58 28.33 -3.66
CA GLN A 261 -19.83 29.66 -3.11
C GLN A 261 -19.25 29.87 -1.71
N ASN A 262 -19.07 28.81 -0.92
CA ASN A 262 -18.56 28.94 0.44
C ASN A 262 -17.03 29.12 0.44
N PRO A 263 -16.50 30.28 0.87
CA PRO A 263 -15.07 30.59 0.80
C PRO A 263 -14.22 29.78 1.78
N ASP A 264 -14.84 29.17 2.81
CA ASP A 264 -14.13 28.41 3.82
C ASP A 264 -13.92 26.93 3.44
N MET A 265 -14.51 26.47 2.33
CA MET A 265 -14.27 25.14 1.79
C MET A 265 -12.81 24.99 1.37
N VAL A 266 -12.16 23.96 1.92
CA VAL A 266 -10.79 23.57 1.54
C VAL A 266 -10.84 22.50 0.47
N LEU A 267 -11.73 21.53 0.63
CA LEU A 267 -11.98 20.49 -0.36
C LEU A 267 -12.82 21.07 -1.51
N THR A 268 -12.41 20.83 -2.73
CA THR A 268 -13.10 21.30 -3.94
C THR A 268 -13.73 20.13 -4.71
N MET A 269 -14.65 20.41 -5.63
CA MET A 269 -15.21 19.36 -6.50
C MET A 269 -14.16 18.68 -7.40
N LYS A 270 -12.98 19.28 -7.62
CA LYS A 270 -11.86 18.63 -8.32
C LYS A 270 -11.21 17.54 -7.46
N ASP A 271 -11.34 17.67 -6.14
CA ASP A 271 -10.83 16.69 -5.18
C ASP A 271 -11.71 15.41 -5.13
N VAL A 272 -12.94 15.50 -5.64
CA VAL A 272 -13.93 14.42 -5.65
C VAL A 272 -13.84 13.60 -6.95
N THR A 273 -13.52 12.32 -6.81
CA THR A 273 -13.44 11.34 -7.90
C THR A 273 -14.81 10.98 -8.48
N ALA A 274 -15.81 10.78 -7.63
CA ALA A 274 -17.17 10.43 -8.02
C ALA A 274 -18.14 10.79 -6.89
N HIS A 275 -19.42 11.01 -7.20
CA HIS A 275 -20.42 11.26 -6.17
C HIS A 275 -21.74 10.54 -6.46
N ARG A 276 -22.51 10.35 -5.40
CA ARG A 276 -23.94 10.01 -5.41
C ARG A 276 -24.65 10.89 -4.41
N ILE A 277 -25.36 11.88 -4.92
CA ILE A 277 -26.12 12.82 -4.11
C ILE A 277 -27.58 12.68 -4.50
N GLY A 278 -28.43 12.41 -3.52
CA GLY A 278 -29.86 12.21 -3.73
C GLY A 278 -30.49 11.34 -2.66
N TRP A 279 -31.72 10.90 -2.90
CA TRP A 279 -32.58 10.32 -1.87
C TRP A 279 -32.59 8.79 -1.82
N GLN A 280 -31.70 8.10 -2.54
CA GLN A 280 -31.60 6.64 -2.42
C GLN A 280 -30.84 6.22 -1.15
N PRO A 281 -31.01 4.98 -0.68
CA PRO A 281 -30.22 4.46 0.44
C PRO A 281 -28.72 4.49 0.15
N LYS A 282 -27.91 4.99 1.09
CA LYS A 282 -26.45 5.14 0.92
C LYS A 282 -25.73 3.82 0.61
N ALA A 283 -26.20 2.70 1.16
CA ALA A 283 -25.69 1.37 0.82
C ALA A 283 -25.80 1.04 -0.68
N ARG A 284 -26.89 1.46 -1.35
CA ARG A 284 -27.04 1.27 -2.80
C ARG A 284 -26.05 2.13 -3.57
N TYR A 285 -25.92 3.40 -3.19
CA TYR A 285 -24.96 4.32 -3.79
C TYR A 285 -23.51 3.84 -3.65
N LEU A 286 -23.13 3.29 -2.49
CA LEU A 286 -21.82 2.67 -2.29
C LEU A 286 -21.57 1.50 -3.25
N ALA A 287 -22.57 0.65 -3.49
CA ALA A 287 -22.45 -0.45 -4.45
C ALA A 287 -22.30 0.07 -5.90
N GLU A 288 -23.05 1.12 -6.27
CA GLU A 288 -22.93 1.77 -7.57
C GLU A 288 -21.56 2.43 -7.76
N LEU A 289 -21.04 3.12 -6.74
CA LEU A 289 -19.69 3.69 -6.75
C LEU A 289 -18.62 2.59 -6.87
N ALA A 290 -18.77 1.46 -6.17
CA ALA A 290 -17.86 0.33 -6.28
C ALA A 290 -17.82 -0.25 -7.70
N GLN A 291 -18.98 -0.38 -8.35
CA GLN A 291 -19.08 -0.83 -9.73
C GLN A 291 -18.45 0.19 -10.69
N GLU A 292 -18.77 1.48 -10.54
CA GLU A 292 -18.23 2.56 -11.38
C GLU A 292 -16.70 2.64 -11.29
N LEU A 293 -16.15 2.50 -10.09
CA LEU A 293 -14.70 2.59 -9.86
C LEU A 293 -13.96 1.29 -10.18
N GLY A 294 -14.67 0.17 -10.35
CA GLY A 294 -14.06 -1.16 -10.54
C GLY A 294 -13.30 -1.65 -9.31
N LEU A 295 -13.71 -1.23 -8.10
CA LEU A 295 -13.05 -1.52 -6.84
C LEU A 295 -13.96 -2.32 -5.91
N ALA A 296 -13.37 -3.29 -5.21
CA ALA A 296 -14.13 -4.12 -4.27
C ALA A 296 -14.54 -3.33 -3.02
N LEU A 297 -15.72 -3.61 -2.48
CA LEU A 297 -16.27 -2.92 -1.28
C LEU A 297 -15.37 -3.02 -0.04
N ASN A 298 -14.61 -4.11 0.13
CA ASN A 298 -13.59 -4.20 1.19
C ASN A 298 -12.41 -3.22 1.07
N SER A 299 -12.36 -2.40 0.02
CA SER A 299 -11.42 -1.28 -0.12
C SER A 299 -12.05 0.08 0.20
N PHE A 300 -13.32 0.12 0.59
CA PHE A 300 -14.06 1.35 0.89
C PHE A 300 -14.05 1.63 2.38
N VAL A 301 -13.98 2.93 2.71
CA VAL A 301 -14.26 3.52 4.02
C VAL A 301 -15.42 4.49 3.82
N PHE A 302 -16.51 4.31 4.52
CA PHE A 302 -17.66 5.20 4.52
C PHE A 302 -17.66 6.02 5.80
N VAL A 303 -17.77 7.35 5.68
CA VAL A 303 -17.72 8.31 6.79
C VAL A 303 -18.99 9.13 6.78
N ASP A 304 -19.70 9.11 7.90
CA ASP A 304 -21.02 9.74 8.07
C ASP A 304 -21.24 10.00 9.56
N ASP A 305 -21.89 11.11 9.92
CA ASP A 305 -22.22 11.42 11.32
C ASP A 305 -23.53 10.80 11.80
N ASP A 306 -24.41 10.39 10.88
CA ASP A 306 -25.70 9.78 11.21
C ASP A 306 -25.53 8.29 11.56
N ALA A 307 -25.72 7.97 12.84
CA ALA A 307 -25.66 6.62 13.37
C ALA A 307 -26.64 5.65 12.67
N VAL A 308 -27.79 6.13 12.19
CA VAL A 308 -28.79 5.32 11.48
C VAL A 308 -28.28 4.94 10.09
N GLU A 309 -27.71 5.90 9.35
CA GLU A 309 -27.10 5.61 8.05
C GLU A 309 -25.89 4.69 8.21
N CYS A 310 -25.04 4.94 9.20
CA CYS A 310 -23.91 4.08 9.54
C CYS A 310 -24.34 2.63 9.85
N ALA A 311 -25.36 2.45 10.71
CA ALA A 311 -25.88 1.13 11.04
C ALA A 311 -26.49 0.42 9.82
N SER A 312 -27.21 1.16 8.98
CA SER A 312 -27.80 0.65 7.73
C SER A 312 -26.72 0.14 6.77
N VAL A 313 -25.64 0.91 6.56
CA VAL A 313 -24.51 0.50 5.72
C VAL A 313 -23.78 -0.70 6.31
N ARG A 314 -23.52 -0.74 7.63
CA ARG A 314 -22.90 -1.91 8.29
C ARG A 314 -23.71 -3.19 8.09
N ALA A 315 -25.04 -3.10 8.15
CA ALA A 315 -25.92 -4.25 7.96
C ALA A 315 -25.99 -4.72 6.50
N ALA A 316 -26.06 -3.78 5.55
CA ALA A 316 -26.19 -4.10 4.14
C ALA A 316 -24.86 -4.52 3.49
N LEU A 317 -23.75 -3.87 3.87
CA LEU A 317 -22.42 -4.01 3.25
C LEU A 317 -21.33 -4.23 4.32
N PRO A 318 -21.25 -5.41 4.95
CA PRO A 318 -20.32 -5.68 6.05
C PRO A 318 -18.83 -5.61 5.66
N GLU A 319 -18.51 -5.59 4.37
CA GLU A 319 -17.13 -5.42 3.88
C GLU A 319 -16.62 -3.96 3.95
N VAL A 320 -17.53 -2.99 3.93
CA VAL A 320 -17.21 -1.56 3.99
C VAL A 320 -16.80 -1.20 5.41
N ALA A 321 -15.67 -0.52 5.59
CA ALA A 321 -15.34 0.06 6.89
C ALA A 321 -16.22 1.29 7.12
N VAL A 322 -16.96 1.34 8.23
CA VAL A 322 -17.90 2.42 8.51
C VAL A 322 -17.45 3.21 9.73
N VAL A 323 -17.12 4.47 9.50
CA VAL A 323 -16.69 5.45 10.50
C VAL A 323 -17.87 6.35 10.80
N GLU A 324 -18.44 6.18 11.99
CA GLU A 324 -19.48 7.06 12.50
C GLU A 324 -18.82 8.29 13.11
N LEU A 325 -18.71 9.35 12.31
CA LEU A 325 -17.96 10.55 12.65
C LEU A 325 -18.72 11.36 13.70
N THR A 326 -18.03 11.78 14.75
CA THR A 326 -18.65 12.65 15.75
C THR A 326 -19.08 13.99 15.13
N ARG A 327 -20.24 14.50 15.58
CA ARG A 327 -20.72 15.85 15.29
C ARG A 327 -19.91 16.93 16.02
N ASP A 328 -19.15 16.54 17.05
CA ASP A 328 -18.23 17.43 17.74
C ASP A 328 -17.03 17.75 16.85
N ALA A 329 -17.02 18.98 16.31
CA ALA A 329 -15.99 19.44 15.39
C ALA A 329 -14.58 19.36 16.01
N ASP A 330 -14.41 19.57 17.32
CA ASP A 330 -13.10 19.56 17.96
C ASP A 330 -12.55 18.12 18.16
N ALA A 331 -13.45 17.14 18.27
CA ALA A 331 -13.08 15.73 18.44
C ALA A 331 -12.92 14.99 17.10
N ALA A 332 -13.62 15.42 16.04
CA ALA A 332 -13.64 14.72 14.75
C ALA A 332 -12.25 14.52 14.11
N PRO A 333 -11.33 15.51 14.07
CA PRO A 333 -9.99 15.31 13.53
C PRO A 333 -9.20 14.22 14.29
N ARG A 334 -9.26 14.24 15.62
CA ARG A 334 -8.62 13.21 16.45
C ARG A 334 -9.22 11.83 16.20
N GLN A 335 -10.54 11.72 16.10
CA GLN A 335 -11.19 10.47 15.78
C GLN A 335 -10.66 9.87 14.47
N LEU A 336 -10.56 10.67 13.40
CA LEU A 336 -10.05 10.21 12.11
C LEU A 336 -8.57 9.81 12.16
N ALA A 337 -7.73 10.56 12.89
CA ALA A 337 -6.32 10.22 13.07
C ALA A 337 -6.09 8.89 13.80
N HIS A 338 -7.05 8.50 14.65
CA HIS A 338 -7.02 7.23 15.40
C HIS A 338 -7.82 6.10 14.74
N GLU A 339 -8.44 6.32 13.59
CA GLU A 339 -9.26 5.33 12.92
C GLU A 339 -8.39 4.40 12.03
N PRO A 340 -8.29 3.10 12.34
CA PRO A 340 -7.41 2.18 11.62
C PRO A 340 -7.75 1.98 10.14
N ALA A 341 -8.98 2.29 9.72
CA ALA A 341 -9.37 2.28 8.32
C ALA A 341 -8.54 3.26 7.46
N PHE A 342 -7.94 4.28 8.08
CA PHE A 342 -7.10 5.24 7.38
C PHE A 342 -5.60 4.89 7.34
N ASP A 343 -5.14 3.97 8.17
CA ASP A 343 -3.72 3.63 8.29
C ASP A 343 -3.15 3.06 6.97
N GLN A 344 -1.97 3.54 6.59
CA GLN A 344 -1.19 3.03 5.47
C GLN A 344 0.29 2.93 5.85
N LEU A 345 0.90 1.77 5.60
CA LEU A 345 2.32 1.56 5.88
C LEU A 345 3.25 2.13 4.80
N THR A 346 2.78 2.18 3.54
CA THR A 346 3.57 2.74 2.44
C THR A 346 2.65 3.36 1.41
N VAL A 347 2.95 4.59 1.06
CA VAL A 347 2.39 5.29 -0.09
C VAL A 347 3.34 5.03 -1.26
N THR A 348 2.91 4.27 -2.25
CA THR A 348 3.72 4.05 -3.44
C THR A 348 3.49 5.11 -4.51
N ASP A 349 4.43 5.27 -5.44
CA ASP A 349 4.22 6.13 -6.62
C ASP A 349 2.93 5.75 -7.36
N GLU A 350 2.60 4.46 -7.38
CA GLU A 350 1.34 3.95 -7.94
C GLU A 350 0.11 4.37 -7.13
N ASP A 351 0.23 4.53 -5.81
CA ASP A 351 -0.85 5.10 -5.01
C ASP A 351 -1.01 6.58 -5.34
N ARG A 352 0.08 7.36 -5.38
CA ARG A 352 0.05 8.79 -5.71
C ARG A 352 -0.56 9.07 -7.09
N LEU A 353 -0.16 8.30 -8.10
CA LEU A 353 -0.66 8.43 -9.48
C LEU A 353 -2.11 7.96 -9.65
N ARG A 354 -2.68 7.23 -8.67
CA ARG A 354 -4.06 6.73 -8.75
C ARG A 354 -5.08 7.86 -8.74
N ALA A 355 -4.87 8.90 -7.94
CA ALA A 355 -5.78 10.04 -7.85
C ALA A 355 -5.85 10.78 -9.20
N ASP A 356 -4.69 11.02 -9.82
CA ASP A 356 -4.56 11.70 -11.12
C ASP A 356 -5.28 10.95 -12.24
N TRP A 357 -5.29 9.61 -12.23
CA TRP A 357 -5.99 8.82 -13.26
C TRP A 357 -7.51 8.96 -13.22
N TYR A 358 -8.10 9.07 -12.03
CA TYR A 358 -9.53 9.23 -11.91
C TYR A 358 -9.98 10.67 -12.20
N GLU A 359 -9.09 11.65 -12.11
CA GLU A 359 -9.38 13.03 -12.54
C GLU A 359 -9.66 13.11 -14.05
N ALA A 360 -9.08 12.21 -14.85
CA ALA A 360 -9.37 12.08 -16.28
C ALA A 360 -10.56 11.15 -16.61
N ALA A 361 -11.18 10.49 -15.61
CA ALA A 361 -12.28 9.56 -15.82
C ALA A 361 -13.57 10.20 -16.37
N PRO A 362 -13.95 11.45 -16.04
CA PRO A 362 -15.12 12.12 -16.64
C PRO A 362 -14.92 12.39 -18.15
N GLN A 363 -13.73 12.83 -18.55
CA GLN A 363 -13.38 13.05 -19.96
C GLN A 363 -13.38 11.73 -20.74
N ARG A 364 -12.87 10.66 -20.12
CA ARG A 364 -12.91 9.31 -20.68
C ARG A 364 -14.33 8.79 -20.82
N ARG A 365 -15.19 8.95 -19.80
CA ARG A 365 -16.60 8.54 -19.87
C ARG A 365 -17.39 9.31 -20.92
N ALA A 366 -17.14 10.62 -21.06
CA ALA A 366 -17.72 11.40 -22.15
C ALA A 366 -17.30 10.87 -23.52
N LEU A 367 -16.03 10.44 -23.67
CA LEU A 367 -15.55 9.81 -24.89
C LEU A 367 -16.18 8.41 -25.11
N GLU A 368 -16.22 7.55 -24.11
CA GLU A 368 -16.87 6.23 -24.15
C GLU A 368 -18.36 6.32 -24.51
N GLN A 369 -19.09 7.28 -23.94
CA GLN A 369 -20.51 7.47 -24.24
C GLN A 369 -20.76 8.07 -25.63
N SER A 370 -19.79 8.79 -26.18
CA SER A 370 -19.87 9.37 -27.52
C SER A 370 -19.56 8.37 -28.64
N LEU A 371 -19.04 7.18 -28.31
CA LEU A 371 -18.55 6.19 -29.26
C LEU A 371 -19.32 4.88 -29.15
N THR A 372 -19.88 4.43 -30.26
CA THR A 372 -20.67 3.18 -30.31
C THR A 372 -19.80 1.94 -30.49
N ASP A 373 -18.54 2.11 -30.95
CA ASP A 373 -17.57 1.04 -31.18
C ASP A 373 -16.39 1.13 -30.18
N TYR A 374 -16.14 0.02 -29.50
CA TYR A 374 -15.07 -0.11 -28.51
C TYR A 374 -13.67 -0.03 -29.15
N GLU A 375 -13.51 -0.49 -30.40
CA GLU A 375 -12.24 -0.38 -31.11
C GLU A 375 -11.91 1.08 -31.46
N GLU A 376 -12.92 1.84 -31.88
CA GLU A 376 -12.78 3.26 -32.18
C GLU A 376 -12.42 4.06 -30.91
N PHE A 377 -12.99 3.67 -29.77
CA PHE A 377 -12.64 4.22 -28.47
C PHE A 377 -11.18 3.95 -28.07
N LEU A 378 -10.70 2.70 -28.19
CA LEU A 378 -9.32 2.35 -27.86
C LEU A 378 -8.32 3.06 -28.80
N ALA A 379 -8.66 3.22 -30.08
CA ALA A 379 -7.84 3.96 -31.04
C ALA A 379 -7.72 5.44 -30.65
N ARG A 380 -8.83 6.09 -30.28
CA ARG A 380 -8.84 7.50 -29.84
C ARG A 380 -8.19 7.72 -28.47
N CYS A 381 -8.11 6.70 -27.62
CA CYS A 381 -7.31 6.76 -26.40
C CYS A 381 -5.81 6.91 -26.69
N ALA A 382 -5.33 6.62 -27.91
CA ALA A 382 -3.91 6.69 -28.27
C ALA A 382 -3.03 5.93 -27.27
N ILE A 383 -3.39 4.67 -26.99
CA ILE A 383 -2.67 3.83 -26.03
C ILE A 383 -1.27 3.50 -26.57
N GLU A 384 -0.26 3.97 -25.86
CA GLU A 384 1.13 3.66 -26.13
C GLU A 384 1.63 2.62 -25.12
N VAL A 385 2.17 1.52 -25.64
CA VAL A 385 2.78 0.45 -24.84
C VAL A 385 4.25 0.34 -25.20
N SER A 386 5.12 0.41 -24.20
CA SER A 386 6.55 0.23 -24.36
C SER A 386 7.05 -0.92 -23.48
N MET A 387 7.97 -1.73 -24.02
CA MET A 387 8.70 -2.76 -23.28
C MET A 387 10.14 -2.31 -23.18
N GLN A 388 10.63 -2.20 -21.95
CA GLN A 388 12.02 -1.87 -21.65
C GLN A 388 12.70 -3.08 -21.02
N GLU A 389 13.89 -3.43 -21.50
CA GLU A 389 14.65 -4.56 -20.96
C GLU A 389 14.94 -4.35 -19.47
N LEU A 390 14.77 -5.41 -18.69
CA LEU A 390 14.87 -5.40 -17.25
C LEU A 390 16.33 -5.24 -16.83
N THR A 391 16.66 -4.09 -16.25
CA THR A 391 17.98 -3.80 -15.69
C THR A 391 18.05 -4.16 -14.20
N ASP A 392 19.27 -4.26 -13.65
CA ASP A 392 19.48 -4.49 -12.22
C ASP A 392 18.77 -3.45 -11.34
N SER A 393 18.76 -2.19 -11.78
CA SER A 393 18.08 -1.08 -11.09
C SER A 393 16.54 -1.21 -11.07
N ALA A 394 15.96 -2.02 -11.96
CA ALA A 394 14.51 -2.21 -12.07
C ALA A 394 14.02 -3.50 -11.40
N LEU A 395 14.92 -4.36 -10.92
CA LEU A 395 14.58 -5.66 -10.32
C LEU A 395 13.71 -5.55 -9.07
N GLU A 396 13.95 -4.55 -8.23
CA GLU A 396 13.16 -4.32 -7.01
C GLU A 396 11.71 -3.97 -7.35
N ARG A 397 11.53 -3.05 -8.30
CA ARG A 397 10.21 -2.64 -8.77
C ARG A 397 9.48 -3.79 -9.49
N ALA A 398 10.21 -4.62 -10.24
CA ALA A 398 9.67 -5.84 -10.84
C ALA A 398 9.21 -6.86 -9.80
N ALA A 399 9.99 -7.08 -8.73
CA ALA A 399 9.61 -7.96 -7.62
C ALA A 399 8.34 -7.45 -6.92
N GLN A 400 8.27 -6.15 -6.62
CA GLN A 400 7.07 -5.52 -6.06
C GLN A 400 5.84 -5.73 -6.95
N LEU A 401 5.99 -5.54 -8.27
CA LEU A 401 4.89 -5.71 -9.22
C LEU A 401 4.36 -7.16 -9.24
N THR A 402 5.24 -8.15 -9.08
CA THR A 402 4.82 -9.57 -8.99
C THR A 402 4.03 -9.87 -7.72
N SER A 403 4.35 -9.21 -6.61
CA SER A 403 3.66 -9.41 -5.32
C SER A 403 2.25 -8.80 -5.29
N ARG A 404 2.03 -7.73 -6.06
CA ARG A 404 0.77 -6.97 -6.06
C ARG A 404 -0.22 -7.44 -7.12
N THR A 405 0.30 -8.00 -8.22
CA THR A 405 -0.52 -8.45 -9.33
C THR A 405 -1.11 -9.83 -9.06
N THR A 406 -2.40 -9.88 -8.73
CA THR A 406 -3.11 -11.14 -8.42
C THR A 406 -4.19 -11.53 -9.44
N GLN A 407 -4.71 -10.58 -10.23
CA GLN A 407 -5.79 -10.82 -11.20
C GLN A 407 -5.30 -11.23 -12.58
N PHE A 408 -4.20 -10.66 -13.06
CA PHE A 408 -3.63 -10.98 -14.37
C PHE A 408 -2.15 -11.35 -14.21
N THR A 409 -1.94 -12.56 -13.71
CA THR A 409 -0.61 -13.16 -13.58
C THR A 409 -0.70 -14.61 -14.05
N LEU A 410 0.16 -14.99 -14.99
CA LEU A 410 0.24 -16.39 -15.43
C LEU A 410 1.05 -17.25 -14.45
N ALA A 411 2.05 -16.66 -13.77
CA ALA A 411 2.93 -17.39 -12.87
C ALA A 411 2.25 -17.79 -11.55
N GLY A 412 1.23 -17.06 -11.10
CA GLY A 412 0.47 -17.35 -9.88
C GLY A 412 1.26 -17.24 -8.57
N THR A 413 2.52 -16.80 -8.60
CA THR A 413 3.37 -16.63 -7.42
C THR A 413 4.18 -15.35 -7.49
N ALA A 414 4.45 -14.74 -6.34
CA ALA A 414 5.38 -13.61 -6.24
C ALA A 414 6.84 -14.06 -6.45
N PHE A 415 7.67 -13.15 -6.96
CA PHE A 415 9.10 -13.36 -7.17
C PHE A 415 9.90 -12.36 -6.35
N THR A 416 10.94 -12.87 -5.67
CA THR A 416 11.93 -12.03 -4.98
C THR A 416 13.01 -11.58 -5.96
N VAL A 417 13.75 -10.52 -5.62
CA VAL A 417 14.89 -10.04 -6.43
C VAL A 417 15.90 -11.15 -6.72
N PRO A 418 16.34 -11.98 -5.74
CA PRO A 418 17.24 -13.10 -6.02
C PRO A 418 16.65 -14.11 -7.02
N ARG A 419 15.34 -14.38 -6.95
CA ARG A 419 14.68 -15.32 -7.85
C ARG A 419 14.57 -14.76 -9.27
N LEU A 420 14.28 -13.46 -9.41
CA LEU A 420 14.29 -12.77 -10.71
C LEU A 420 15.70 -12.77 -11.31
N ARG A 421 16.71 -12.41 -10.51
CA ARG A 421 18.11 -12.40 -10.94
C ARG A 421 18.58 -13.80 -11.37
N GLY A 422 18.26 -14.84 -10.61
CA GLY A 422 18.59 -16.22 -11.00
C GLY A 422 17.96 -16.67 -12.33
N LEU A 423 16.79 -16.13 -12.69
CA LEU A 423 16.19 -16.39 -14.02
C LEU A 423 16.94 -15.66 -15.14
N LEU A 424 17.41 -14.43 -14.89
CA LEU A 424 18.22 -13.67 -15.86
C LEU A 424 19.61 -14.29 -16.05
N ASP A 425 20.31 -14.58 -14.95
CA ASP A 425 21.64 -15.19 -14.95
C ASP A 425 21.64 -16.58 -15.61
N GLY A 426 20.50 -17.27 -15.57
CA GLY A 426 20.27 -18.55 -16.26
C GLY A 426 20.11 -18.44 -17.79
N GLY A 427 20.37 -17.27 -18.38
CA GLY A 427 20.19 -16.99 -19.81
C GLY A 427 18.76 -16.53 -20.16
N GLY A 428 17.97 -16.13 -19.16
CA GLY A 428 16.67 -15.51 -19.37
C GLY A 428 16.80 -14.02 -19.68
N ARG A 429 15.77 -13.46 -20.31
CA ARG A 429 15.60 -12.02 -20.54
C ARG A 429 14.31 -11.56 -19.90
N GLY A 430 14.28 -10.30 -19.49
CA GLY A 430 13.13 -9.70 -18.84
C GLY A 430 12.79 -8.35 -19.43
N TRP A 431 11.52 -7.97 -19.34
CA TRP A 431 11.05 -6.66 -19.74
C TRP A 431 10.01 -6.13 -18.76
N THR A 432 10.18 -4.87 -18.37
CA THR A 432 9.12 -4.09 -17.75
C THR A 432 8.26 -3.42 -18.81
N VAL A 433 6.95 -3.40 -18.59
CA VAL A 433 6.00 -2.79 -19.53
C VAL A 433 5.48 -1.48 -18.95
N ARG A 434 5.61 -0.38 -19.70
CA ARG A 434 5.02 0.91 -19.37
C ARG A 434 3.90 1.21 -20.36
N VAL A 435 2.81 1.77 -19.84
CA VAL A 435 1.65 2.16 -20.65
C VAL A 435 1.33 3.62 -20.38
N SER A 436 1.02 4.35 -21.42
CA SER A 436 0.45 5.70 -21.38
C SER A 436 -0.70 5.79 -22.38
N ASP A 437 -1.59 6.74 -22.18
CA ASP A 437 -2.61 7.10 -23.16
C ASP A 437 -2.88 8.60 -23.15
N ALA A 438 -3.82 9.07 -23.96
CA ALA A 438 -4.15 10.49 -24.11
C ALA A 438 -4.60 11.17 -22.79
N PHE A 439 -4.90 10.40 -21.76
CA PHE A 439 -5.42 10.87 -20.48
C PHE A 439 -4.41 10.74 -19.34
N GLY A 440 -3.24 10.13 -19.58
CA GLY A 440 -2.19 10.05 -18.58
C GLY A 440 -1.24 8.87 -18.73
N ASP A 441 -0.23 8.86 -17.87
CA ASP A 441 0.78 7.80 -17.79
C ASP A 441 0.44 6.82 -16.66
N TYR A 442 0.39 5.53 -16.98
CA TYR A 442 0.10 4.46 -16.03
C TYR A 442 1.36 3.92 -15.34
N GLY A 443 2.54 4.38 -15.76
CA GLY A 443 3.83 3.90 -15.29
C GLY A 443 4.08 2.44 -15.65
N THR A 444 4.99 1.80 -14.92
CA THR A 444 5.35 0.38 -15.13
C THR A 444 4.22 -0.54 -14.68
N VAL A 445 3.42 -1.05 -15.62
CA VAL A 445 2.22 -1.84 -15.37
C VAL A 445 2.40 -3.34 -15.59
N GLY A 446 3.47 -3.79 -16.25
CA GLY A 446 3.64 -5.20 -16.58
C GLY A 446 5.07 -5.69 -16.39
N LEU A 447 5.22 -7.01 -16.30
CA LEU A 447 6.50 -7.71 -16.29
C LEU A 447 6.40 -8.97 -17.15
N VAL A 448 7.39 -9.17 -18.00
CA VAL A 448 7.58 -10.39 -18.77
C VAL A 448 8.97 -10.93 -18.49
N LEU A 449 9.10 -12.23 -18.22
CA LEU A 449 10.37 -12.95 -18.26
C LEU A 449 10.24 -14.09 -19.25
N ALA A 450 11.26 -14.24 -20.09
CA ALA A 450 11.30 -15.29 -21.08
C ALA A 450 12.70 -15.88 -21.21
N ARG A 451 12.78 -17.13 -21.68
CA ARG A 451 14.03 -17.83 -21.96
C ARG A 451 13.89 -18.61 -23.25
N ALA A 452 14.89 -18.51 -24.12
CA ALA A 452 14.94 -19.30 -25.34
C ALA A 452 15.41 -20.73 -25.02
N GLU A 453 14.66 -21.72 -25.51
CA GLU A 453 14.91 -23.15 -25.38
C GLU A 453 14.71 -23.81 -26.77
N GLY A 454 15.78 -23.81 -27.58
CA GLY A 454 15.68 -24.31 -28.96
C GLY A 454 14.85 -23.36 -29.84
N ASP A 455 13.76 -23.87 -30.42
CA ASP A 455 12.81 -23.10 -31.22
C ASP A 455 11.62 -22.54 -30.39
N VAL A 456 11.64 -22.70 -29.07
CA VAL A 456 10.59 -22.23 -28.16
C VAL A 456 11.11 -21.10 -27.29
N LEU A 457 10.39 -19.98 -27.25
CA LEU A 457 10.57 -18.95 -26.23
C LEU A 457 9.62 -19.26 -25.06
N HIS A 458 10.17 -19.80 -23.97
CA HIS A 458 9.41 -20.12 -22.76
C HIS A 458 9.22 -18.87 -21.90
N VAL A 459 7.98 -18.60 -21.50
CA VAL A 459 7.56 -17.39 -20.78
C VAL A 459 7.00 -17.79 -19.41
N PRO A 460 7.86 -17.96 -18.39
CA PRO A 460 7.43 -18.32 -17.04
C PRO A 460 6.74 -17.20 -16.28
N VAL A 461 6.95 -15.94 -16.66
CA VAL A 461 6.32 -14.78 -16.03
C VAL A 461 5.73 -13.89 -17.11
N PHE A 462 4.41 -13.71 -17.04
CA PHE A 462 3.67 -12.73 -17.80
C PHE A 462 2.60 -12.19 -16.86
N LEU A 463 2.66 -10.90 -16.57
CA LEU A 463 1.71 -10.25 -15.69
C LEU A 463 1.41 -8.83 -16.12
N LEU A 464 0.22 -8.38 -15.76
CA LEU A 464 -0.29 -7.06 -16.02
C LEU A 464 -1.05 -6.55 -14.79
N SER A 465 -0.76 -5.33 -14.36
CA SER A 465 -1.51 -4.67 -13.30
C SER A 465 -2.95 -4.40 -13.77
N CYS A 466 -3.89 -4.46 -12.83
CA CYS A 466 -5.33 -4.39 -13.10
C CYS A 466 -5.80 -3.09 -13.78
N ARG A 467 -4.99 -2.03 -13.70
CA ARG A 467 -5.26 -0.68 -14.25
C ARG A 467 -5.34 -0.57 -15.77
N VAL A 468 -4.72 -1.51 -16.48
CA VAL A 468 -4.69 -1.56 -17.95
C VAL A 468 -5.40 -2.79 -18.52
N LEU A 469 -6.09 -3.56 -17.66
CA LEU A 469 -6.91 -4.67 -18.11
C LEU A 469 -8.04 -4.17 -19.01
N ASN A 470 -8.43 -5.03 -19.96
CA ASN A 470 -9.41 -4.76 -21.01
C ASN A 470 -8.98 -3.71 -22.05
N ARG A 471 -7.74 -3.21 -22.02
CA ARG A 471 -7.25 -2.21 -22.99
C ARG A 471 -6.45 -2.82 -24.15
N ARG A 472 -6.51 -4.15 -24.34
CA ARG A 472 -5.71 -4.91 -25.31
C ARG A 472 -4.19 -4.75 -25.12
N VAL A 473 -3.76 -4.31 -23.94
CA VAL A 473 -2.33 -4.15 -23.62
C VAL A 473 -1.67 -5.53 -23.59
N GLU A 474 -2.36 -6.54 -23.06
CA GLU A 474 -1.95 -7.94 -23.08
C GLU A 474 -1.66 -8.45 -24.51
N THR A 475 -2.53 -8.13 -25.47
CA THR A 475 -2.36 -8.47 -26.89
C THR A 475 -1.17 -7.72 -27.50
N ARG A 476 -0.97 -6.45 -27.15
CA ARG A 476 0.18 -5.65 -27.62
C ARG A 476 1.50 -6.18 -27.06
N MET A 477 1.53 -6.53 -25.77
CA MET A 477 2.67 -7.18 -25.13
C MET A 477 3.01 -8.51 -25.82
N LEU A 478 2.01 -9.31 -26.17
CA LEU A 478 2.23 -10.58 -26.86
C LEU A 478 2.84 -10.38 -28.26
N ARG A 479 2.40 -9.35 -29.02
CA ARG A 479 3.02 -8.98 -30.31
C ARG A 479 4.48 -8.54 -30.14
N MET A 480 4.76 -7.69 -29.16
CA MET A 480 6.13 -7.24 -28.88
C MET A 480 7.01 -8.42 -28.46
N LEU A 481 6.49 -9.36 -27.67
CA LEU A 481 7.18 -10.59 -27.30
C LEU A 481 7.38 -11.54 -28.50
N GLY A 482 6.43 -11.59 -29.43
CA GLY A 482 6.56 -12.30 -30.69
C GLY A 482 7.72 -11.77 -31.55
N ALA A 483 7.88 -10.45 -31.62
CA ALA A 483 9.02 -9.83 -32.30
C ALA A 483 10.36 -10.20 -31.62
N GLU A 484 10.42 -10.18 -30.28
CA GLU A 484 11.60 -10.64 -29.52
C GLU A 484 11.90 -12.13 -29.76
N ALA A 485 10.87 -12.97 -29.84
CA ALA A 485 11.01 -14.39 -30.12
C ALA A 485 11.54 -14.65 -31.53
N ALA A 486 11.02 -13.95 -32.53
CA ALA A 486 11.51 -14.03 -33.90
C ALA A 486 12.97 -13.58 -34.01
N ALA A 487 13.35 -12.50 -33.33
CA ALA A 487 14.74 -12.04 -33.26
C ALA A 487 15.66 -13.08 -32.59
N ALA A 488 15.14 -13.85 -31.62
CA ALA A 488 15.84 -14.96 -30.98
C ALA A 488 15.79 -16.28 -31.78
N GLY A 489 15.19 -16.31 -32.97
CA GLY A 489 15.07 -17.51 -33.80
C GLY A 489 14.03 -18.53 -33.32
N CYS A 490 13.17 -18.16 -32.38
CA CYS A 490 12.10 -19.00 -31.86
C CYS A 490 10.87 -18.95 -32.78
N ARG A 491 10.16 -20.07 -32.90
CA ARG A 491 8.93 -20.23 -33.68
C ARG A 491 7.68 -20.33 -32.82
N THR A 492 7.84 -20.65 -31.54
CA THR A 492 6.72 -20.84 -30.61
C THR A 492 6.94 -20.02 -29.35
N LEU A 493 5.90 -19.31 -28.91
CA LEU A 493 5.84 -18.71 -27.57
C LEU A 493 5.13 -19.71 -26.65
N ARG A 494 5.78 -20.11 -25.56
CA ARG A 494 5.19 -21.01 -24.56
C ARG A 494 4.85 -20.25 -23.30
N LEU A 495 3.56 -20.03 -23.06
CA LEU A 495 3.02 -19.32 -21.89
C LEU A 495 2.68 -20.34 -20.78
N SER A 496 3.40 -20.26 -19.66
CA SER A 496 3.14 -21.11 -18.50
C SER A 496 2.09 -20.50 -17.57
N TYR A 497 1.03 -21.27 -17.26
CA TYR A 497 -0.07 -20.84 -16.41
C TYR A 497 -0.17 -21.66 -15.12
N ARG A 498 -0.30 -20.98 -13.99
CA ARG A 498 -0.62 -21.58 -12.70
C ARG A 498 -1.93 -20.99 -12.17
N PRO A 499 -2.99 -21.80 -11.99
CA PRO A 499 -4.26 -21.31 -11.48
C PRO A 499 -4.14 -20.83 -10.04
N THR A 500 -4.92 -19.80 -9.73
CA THR A 500 -5.12 -19.27 -8.40
C THR A 500 -6.60 -18.86 -8.26
N ALA A 501 -7.08 -18.66 -7.04
CA ALA A 501 -8.45 -18.18 -6.81
C ALA A 501 -8.76 -16.81 -7.43
N ARG A 502 -7.76 -16.06 -7.92
CA ARG A 502 -7.93 -14.66 -8.37
C ARG A 502 -7.52 -14.39 -9.82
N ASN A 503 -6.73 -15.27 -10.46
CA ASN A 503 -6.22 -15.02 -11.80
C ASN A 503 -7.12 -15.53 -12.94
N ALA A 504 -8.44 -15.53 -12.72
CA ALA A 504 -9.43 -15.88 -13.73
C ALA A 504 -9.34 -15.00 -15.01
N PRO A 505 -9.09 -13.67 -14.93
CA PRO A 505 -8.86 -12.85 -16.12
C PRO A 505 -7.68 -13.34 -16.99
N ALA A 506 -6.58 -13.73 -16.35
CA ALA A 506 -5.43 -14.31 -17.05
C ALA A 506 -5.77 -15.66 -17.72
N ARG A 507 -6.61 -16.49 -17.06
CA ARG A 507 -7.11 -17.75 -17.64
C ARG A 507 -7.94 -17.49 -18.89
N GLN A 508 -8.86 -16.53 -18.82
CA GLN A 508 -9.73 -16.17 -19.93
C GLN A 508 -8.92 -15.72 -21.15
N PHE A 509 -7.94 -14.84 -20.94
CA PHE A 509 -7.02 -14.42 -21.99
C PHE A 509 -6.32 -15.61 -22.68
N LEU A 510 -5.82 -16.58 -21.90
CA LEU A 510 -5.20 -17.78 -22.45
C LEU A 510 -6.18 -18.69 -23.21
N GLN A 511 -7.44 -18.76 -22.77
CA GLN A 511 -8.50 -19.51 -23.45
C GLN A 511 -8.86 -18.87 -24.80
N GLU A 512 -8.92 -17.54 -24.85
CA GLU A 512 -9.13 -16.77 -26.09
C GLU A 512 -7.98 -16.99 -27.08
N LEU A 513 -6.73 -17.04 -26.61
CA LEU A 513 -5.56 -17.32 -27.45
C LEU A 513 -5.52 -18.75 -28.00
N SER A 514 -5.87 -19.73 -27.17
CA SER A 514 -5.72 -21.16 -27.52
C SER A 514 -6.97 -21.78 -28.14
N GLY A 515 -8.12 -21.11 -28.08
CA GLY A 515 -9.41 -21.65 -28.50
C GLY A 515 -9.89 -22.85 -27.68
N SER A 516 -9.26 -23.14 -26.54
CA SER A 516 -9.54 -24.31 -25.70
C SER A 516 -9.37 -24.02 -24.21
N ALA A 517 -9.91 -24.89 -23.35
CA ALA A 517 -9.77 -24.73 -21.91
C ALA A 517 -8.32 -24.95 -21.47
N VAL A 518 -7.73 -23.97 -20.79
CA VAL A 518 -6.34 -24.00 -20.30
C VAL A 518 -6.30 -24.47 -18.85
N GLY A 519 -5.82 -25.70 -18.64
CA GLY A 519 -5.79 -26.37 -17.32
C GLY A 519 -7.19 -26.78 -16.83
N ALA A 520 -7.25 -27.76 -15.93
CA ALA A 520 -8.43 -27.93 -15.08
C ALA A 520 -8.51 -26.75 -14.09
N GLU A 521 -9.66 -26.51 -13.43
CA GLU A 521 -9.86 -25.36 -12.52
C GLU A 521 -8.72 -25.16 -11.49
N ASP A 522 -8.02 -26.24 -11.11
CA ASP A 522 -6.91 -26.25 -10.14
C ASP A 522 -5.57 -26.79 -10.66
N ALA A 523 -5.42 -27.08 -11.97
CA ALA A 523 -4.19 -27.67 -12.52
C ALA A 523 -3.34 -26.68 -13.34
N PRO A 524 -2.00 -26.66 -13.17
CA PRO A 524 -1.12 -25.90 -14.05
C PRO A 524 -1.34 -26.25 -15.53
N GLY A 525 -1.23 -25.24 -16.39
CA GLY A 525 -1.42 -25.36 -17.83
C GLY A 525 -0.29 -24.70 -18.61
N VAL A 526 -0.23 -25.03 -19.89
CA VAL A 526 0.71 -24.42 -20.84
C VAL A 526 -0.05 -24.10 -22.11
N VAL A 527 0.19 -22.92 -22.67
CA VAL A 527 -0.34 -22.51 -23.98
C VAL A 527 0.81 -22.18 -24.91
N ASP A 528 0.86 -22.88 -26.03
CA ASP A 528 1.82 -22.62 -27.10
C ASP A 528 1.10 -21.82 -28.21
N VAL A 529 1.65 -20.66 -28.59
CA VAL A 529 1.18 -19.87 -29.74
C VAL A 529 2.30 -19.71 -30.76
N GLN A 530 1.95 -19.67 -32.05
CA GLN A 530 2.94 -19.55 -33.12
C GLN A 530 3.41 -18.11 -33.26
N VAL A 531 4.72 -17.89 -33.26
CA VAL A 531 5.32 -16.54 -33.37
C VAL A 531 4.84 -15.83 -34.64
N ALA A 532 4.66 -16.57 -35.74
CA ALA A 532 4.20 -16.04 -37.02
C ALA A 532 2.83 -15.32 -36.95
N ASP A 533 1.94 -15.76 -36.05
CA ASP A 533 0.60 -15.16 -35.87
C ASP A 533 0.67 -13.78 -35.18
N TRP A 534 1.86 -13.42 -34.66
CA TRP A 534 2.10 -12.25 -33.83
C TRP A 534 3.17 -11.30 -34.38
N THR A 535 3.80 -11.63 -35.53
CA THR A 535 4.96 -10.89 -36.07
C THR A 535 4.70 -10.00 -37.30
N ASP A 536 3.51 -9.98 -37.90
CA ASP A 536 3.14 -9.03 -38.99
C ASP A 536 1.70 -8.52 -38.77
N ALA A 537 1.37 -7.22 -38.78
CA ALA A 537 1.61 -6.21 -39.81
C ALA A 537 2.11 -4.85 -39.23
N PRO A 538 2.69 -3.97 -40.08
CA PRO A 538 3.13 -2.62 -39.71
C PRO A 538 2.00 -1.82 -39.04
N ALA A 539 2.39 -0.90 -38.15
CA ALA A 539 1.51 0.17 -37.70
C ALA A 539 0.98 0.92 -38.92
N VAL A 540 -0.24 0.62 -39.33
CA VAL A 540 -1.00 1.49 -40.23
C VAL A 540 -1.20 2.78 -39.43
N PRO A 541 -0.70 3.95 -39.89
CA PRO A 541 -1.16 5.19 -39.31
C PRO A 541 -2.67 5.25 -39.60
N ALA A 542 -3.49 5.35 -38.56
CA ALA A 542 -4.93 5.50 -38.71
C ALA A 542 -5.23 6.70 -39.64
N PRO A 543 -6.17 6.59 -40.59
CA PRO A 543 -6.66 7.74 -41.35
C PRO A 543 -7.32 8.79 -40.46
#